data_AF-A0AA88LD99-F1
#
_entry.id   AF-A0AA88LD99-F1
#
_cell.length_a   1.000
_cell.length_b   1.000
_cell.length_c   1.000
_cell.angle_alpha   90.00
_cell.angle_beta   90.00
_cell.angle_gamma   90.00
#
_symmetry.space_group_name_H-M   'P 1'
#
loop_
_entity.id
_entity.type
_entity.pdbx_description
1 polymer ?
#
loop_
_entity_poly.entity_id
_entity_poly.type
_entity_poly.pdbx_seq_one_letter_code
_entity_poly.pdbx_strand_id
1 'polypeptide(L)' 'VEILSPPAGSQIGDLVEVEGYKRQPDAVLNPKKKIWVTVAPDLKTNEFGAATYKGVPLFIPGKGNIISQTLKGVQVK' A
#
# COMPACT_ATOMS: atom_id res chain seq x y z
N VAL A 1 -14.63 -8.02 -0.62
CA VAL A 1 -13.46 -7.70 0.23
C VAL A 1 -12.43 -8.78 -0.02
N GLU A 2 -11.16 -8.41 -0.19
CA GLU A 2 -10.04 -9.34 -0.39
C GLU A 2 -8.83 -8.88 0.42
N ILE A 3 -7.93 -9.81 0.73
CA ILE A 3 -6.66 -9.52 1.39
C ILE A 3 -5.60 -9.25 0.31
N LEU A 4 -4.86 -8.14 0.47
CA LEU A 4 -3.73 -7.86 -0.39
C LEU A 4 -2.62 -8.89 -0.16
N SER A 5 -2.08 -9.42 -1.25
CA SER A 5 -1.03 -10.42 -1.25
C SER A 5 0.32 -9.74 -1.48
N PRO A 6 1.31 -9.99 -0.61
CA PRO A 6 2.67 -9.52 -0.84
C PRO A 6 3.33 -10.31 -1.98
N PRO A 7 4.41 -9.80 -2.58
CA PRO A 7 5.16 -10.53 -3.60
C PRO A 7 5.77 -11.84 -3.06
N ALA A 8 6.11 -12.76 -3.96
CA ALA A 8 6.77 -14.02 -3.59
C ALA A 8 8.12 -13.75 -2.89
N GLY A 9 8.44 -14.55 -1.87
CA GLY A 9 9.66 -14.39 -1.07
C GLY A 9 9.59 -13.32 0.02
N SER A 10 8.41 -12.75 0.26
CA SER A 10 8.20 -11.82 1.37
C SER A 10 8.36 -12.51 2.73
N GLN A 11 8.92 -11.77 3.69
CA GLN A 11 9.23 -12.22 5.04
C GLN A 11 8.56 -11.30 6.06
N ILE A 12 8.38 -11.84 7.27
CA ILE A 12 7.86 -11.05 8.39
C ILE A 12 8.83 -9.92 8.69
N GLY A 13 8.30 -8.70 8.80
CA GLY A 13 9.10 -7.49 9.02
C GLY A 13 9.56 -6.80 7.73
N ASP A 14 9.28 -7.38 6.56
CA ASP A 14 9.48 -6.67 5.29
C ASP A 14 8.70 -5.37 5.26
N LEU A 15 9.27 -4.42 4.54
CA LEU A 15 8.84 -3.06 4.57
C LEU A 15 8.25 -2.68 3.23
N VAL A 16 7.06 -2.10 3.29
CA VAL A 16 6.33 -1.65 2.12
C VAL A 16 6.72 -0.20 1.84
N GLU A 17 7.08 0.06 0.60
CA GLU A 17 7.46 1.37 0.12
C GLU A 17 6.60 1.80 -1.07
N VAL A 18 6.61 3.11 -1.32
CA VAL A 18 5.99 3.75 -2.47
C VAL A 18 7.03 4.68 -3.04
N GLU A 19 7.31 4.56 -4.34
CA GLU A 19 8.36 5.35 -4.98
C GLU A 19 8.07 6.85 -4.87
N GLY A 20 9.11 7.65 -4.63
CA GLY A 20 8.99 9.09 -4.42
C GLY A 20 8.55 9.52 -3.02
N TYR A 21 8.16 8.57 -2.14
CA TYR A 21 7.81 8.86 -0.74
C TYR A 21 8.93 8.41 0.19
N LYS A 22 9.69 9.37 0.72
CA LYS A 22 10.73 9.08 1.71
C LYS A 22 10.08 8.50 2.97
N ARG A 23 10.55 7.32 3.36
CA ARG A 23 10.08 6.64 4.56
C ARG A 23 10.46 7.39 5.84
N GLN A 24 9.43 7.89 6.55
CA GLN A 24 9.53 8.47 7.89
C GLN A 24 8.21 8.25 8.66
N PRO A 25 7.88 7.00 9.06
CA PRO A 25 6.62 6.73 9.77
C PRO A 25 6.65 7.31 11.20
N ASP A 26 5.52 7.87 11.63
CA ASP A 26 5.29 8.20 13.03
C ASP A 26 5.26 6.91 13.86
N ALA A 27 5.79 6.94 15.09
CA ALA A 27 5.74 5.81 16.01
C ALA A 27 4.28 5.42 16.36
N VAL A 28 3.41 6.42 16.48
CA VAL A 28 1.95 6.25 16.65
C VAL A 28 1.25 7.34 15.84
N LEU A 29 0.31 6.96 14.98
CA LEU A 29 -0.51 7.92 14.25
C LEU A 29 -1.40 8.69 15.22
N ASN A 30 -1.27 10.02 15.25
CA ASN A 30 -2.10 10.87 16.11
C ASN A 30 -3.53 10.98 15.54
N PRO A 31 -4.57 10.49 16.25
CA PRO A 31 -5.95 10.53 15.76
C PRO A 31 -6.46 11.96 15.51
N LYS A 32 -5.98 12.95 16.27
CA LYS A 32 -6.35 14.36 16.09
C LYS A 32 -5.84 14.95 14.78
N LYS A 33 -4.72 14.45 14.25
CA LYS A 33 -4.15 14.89 12.97
C LYS A 33 -4.87 14.29 11.76
N LYS A 34 -5.73 13.28 11.95
CA LYS A 34 -6.51 12.61 10.90
C LYS A 34 -5.67 12.11 9.70
N ILE A 35 -4.41 11.73 9.94
CA ILE A 35 -3.45 11.36 8.88
C ILE A 35 -4.01 10.25 7.98
N TRP A 36 -4.53 9.17 8.58
CA TRP A 36 -5.11 8.07 7.82
C TRP A 36 -6.33 8.49 6.99
N VAL A 37 -7.18 9.38 7.52
CA VAL A 37 -8.37 9.88 6.80
C VAL A 37 -7.96 10.65 5.54
N THR A 38 -6.81 11.33 5.57
CA THR A 38 -6.26 12.03 4.40
C THR A 38 -5.57 11.07 3.41
N VAL A 39 -4.93 10.01 3.89
CA VAL A 39 -4.19 9.05 3.04
C VAL A 39 -5.10 8.00 2.39
N ALA A 40 -6.08 7.49 3.13
CA ALA A 40 -6.92 6.37 2.70
C ALA A 40 -7.64 6.58 1.35
N PRO A 41 -8.19 7.77 1.02
CA PRO A 41 -8.87 8.00 -0.28
C PRO A 41 -7.97 7.79 -1.49
N ASP A 42 -6.66 7.99 -1.34
CA ASP A 42 -5.68 7.81 -2.41
C ASP A 42 -5.14 6.38 -2.52
N LEU A 43 -5.48 5.49 -1.57
CA LEU A 43 -5.09 4.08 -1.58
C LEU A 43 -6.09 3.23 -2.36
N LYS A 44 -5.70 2.76 -3.54
CA LYS A 44 -6.55 1.96 -4.42
C LYS A 44 -5.76 0.94 -5.23
N THR A 45 -6.41 -0.13 -5.68
CA THR A 45 -5.82 -1.02 -6.68
C THR A 45 -5.89 -0.39 -8.07
N ASN A 46 -4.90 -0.65 -8.92
CA ASN A 46 -4.94 -0.24 -10.32
C ASN A 46 -5.61 -1.31 -11.21
N GLU A 47 -5.59 -1.10 -12.53
CA GLU A 47 -6.18 -2.01 -13.53
C GLU A 47 -5.49 -3.38 -13.61
N PHE A 48 -4.25 -3.47 -13.12
CA PHE A 48 -3.49 -4.72 -13.01
C PHE A 48 -3.67 -5.40 -11.65
N GLY A 49 -4.45 -4.80 -10.74
CA GLY A 49 -4.66 -5.30 -9.38
C GLY A 49 -3.54 -4.95 -8.41
N ALA A 50 -2.51 -4.19 -8.82
CA ALA A 50 -1.49 -3.73 -7.88
C ALA A 50 -2.08 -2.68 -6.94
N ALA A 51 -1.82 -2.81 -5.64
CA ALA A 51 -2.15 -1.77 -4.67
C ALA A 51 -1.29 -0.54 -4.93
N THR A 52 -1.91 0.64 -4.92
CA THR A 52 -1.24 1.91 -5.22
C THR A 52 -1.61 2.99 -4.22
N TYR A 53 -0.71 3.94 -4.02
CA TYR A 53 -0.98 5.23 -3.39
C TYR A 53 -0.79 6.32 -4.44
N LYS A 54 -1.85 7.10 -4.70
CA LYS A 54 -1.85 8.13 -5.77
C LYS A 54 -1.39 7.60 -7.15
N GLY A 55 -1.72 6.34 -7.43
CA GLY A 55 -1.35 5.65 -8.67
C GLY A 55 0.06 5.04 -8.69
N VAL A 56 0.90 5.31 -7.68
CA VAL A 56 2.21 4.68 -7.54
C VAL A 56 2.09 3.35 -6.80
N PRO A 57 2.59 2.23 -7.35
CA PRO A 57 2.50 0.92 -6.71
C PRO A 57 3.16 0.86 -5.33
N LEU A 58 2.51 0.14 -4.41
CA LEU A 58 3.10 -0.32 -3.17
C LEU A 58 3.93 -1.56 -3.50
N PHE A 59 5.19 -1.56 -3.07
CA PHE A 59 6.13 -2.65 -3.34
C PHE A 59 7.01 -2.95 -2.12
N ILE A 60 7.60 -4.14 -2.12
CA ILE A 60 8.67 -4.49 -1.20
C ILE A 60 9.98 -4.41 -2.00
N PRO A 61 10.97 -3.61 -1.56
CA PRO A 61 12.23 -3.44 -2.26
C PRO A 61 12.90 -4.79 -2.60
N GLY A 62 13.24 -4.98 -3.88
CA GLY A 62 13.87 -6.20 -4.38
C GLY A 62 12.95 -7.43 -4.51
N LYS A 63 11.67 -7.35 -4.13
CA LYS A 63 10.72 -8.49 -4.18
C LYS A 63 9.54 -8.25 -5.13
N GLY A 64 9.04 -7.02 -5.21
CA GLY A 64 8.00 -6.63 -6.18
C GLY A 64 6.75 -6.04 -5.55
N ASN A 65 5.67 -6.00 -6.34
CA ASN A 65 4.45 -5.27 -6.00
C ASN A 65 3.51 -6.06 -5.09
N ILE A 66 2.76 -5.33 -4.27
CA ILE A 66 1.62 -5.86 -3.51
C ILE A 66 0.38 -5.85 -4.42
N ILE A 67 -0.34 -6.98 -4.47
CA ILE A 67 -1.44 -7.18 -5.42
C ILE A 67 -2.72 -7.65 -4.73
N SER A 68 -3.87 -7.29 -5.29
CA SER A 68 -5.15 -7.98 -5.06
C SER A 68 -5.23 -9.24 -5.92
N GLN A 69 -6.05 -10.21 -5.50
CA GLN A 69 -6.29 -11.42 -6.29
C GLN A 69 -7.18 -11.15 -7.50
N THR A 70 -8.31 -10.45 -7.30
CA THR A 70 -9.26 -10.19 -8.39
C THR A 70 -9.76 -8.74 -8.45
N LEU A 71 -9.71 -8.01 -7.35
CA LEU A 71 -10.32 -6.67 -7.27
C LEU A 71 -9.45 -5.55 -7.85
N LYS A 72 -9.81 -5.06 -9.04
CA LYS A 72 -9.09 -4.01 -9.78
C LYS A 72 -9.81 -2.67 -9.71
N GLY A 73 -9.07 -1.56 -9.61
CA GLY A 73 -9.64 -0.22 -9.62
C GLY A 73 -10.45 0.15 -8.37
N VAL A 74 -10.32 -0.60 -7.27
CA VAL A 74 -11.14 -0.41 -6.06
C VAL A 74 -10.35 0.21 -4.91
N GLN A 75 -11.06 0.78 -3.93
CA GLN A 75 -10.47 1.36 -2.73
C GLN A 75 -9.84 0.28 -1.83
N VAL A 76 -8.65 0.56 -1.30
CA VAL A 76 -8.03 -0.17 -0.18
C VAL A 76 -8.39 0.56 1.11
N LYS A 77 -8.90 -0.16 2.11
CA LYS A 77 -9.38 0.39 3.38
C LYS A 77 -8.81 -0.36 4.57
#